data_AF-A0A102D9B6-F1
#
_entry.id   AF-A0A102D9B6-F1
#
_cell.length_a   1.000
_cell.length_b   1.000
_cell.length_c   1.000
_cell.angle_alpha   90.00
_cell.angle_beta   90.00
_cell.angle_gamma   90.00
#
_symmetry.space_group_name_H-M   'P 1'
#
loop_
_entity.id
_entity.type
_entity.pdbx_description
1 polymer ?
#
loop_
_entity_poly.entity_id
_entity_poly.type
_entity_poly.pdbx_seq_one_letter_code
_entity_poly.pdbx_strand_id
1 'polypeptide(L)'
;MVSANRDMLAAIAGVFFLLPGLVAAVVLPSPQLSNGMDQQQIADAITRFYASAGPLMLALSLPMLVGYLTLLAVLLDRDRPSVGAAIGQAVRLLPSYLVAQLLTALVLSVLWVTVLGGLAAIMPQTFAVLLSLIVMIYPLTRVVLIGPEMVVQRLYNPIRAIVGGLSRTRGQFLGVLLYFGPALTLFVVVYGLVMIFVGVVLVNLSQGEAQRMISEAIAAVVFAVGYTYFAAIAASAYQQLGPVNGTGDAFSPSSPS
;
A
#
# COMPACT_ATOMS: atom_id res chain seq x y z
N MET A 1 -6.52 13.56 -14.15
CA MET A 1 -7.19 13.19 -12.88
C MET A 1 -6.54 13.84 -11.67
N VAL A 2 -5.22 13.65 -11.44
CA VAL A 2 -4.52 14.28 -10.31
C VAL A 2 -4.44 15.81 -10.41
N SER A 3 -4.30 16.38 -11.62
CA SER A 3 -4.23 17.84 -11.83
C SER A 3 -5.55 18.59 -11.63
N ALA A 4 -6.70 17.92 -11.80
CA ALA A 4 -8.02 18.54 -11.76
C ALA A 4 -8.59 18.68 -10.33
N ASN A 5 -8.08 17.90 -9.37
CA ASN A 5 -8.52 17.89 -7.98
C ASN A 5 -7.34 18.04 -6.99
N ARG A 6 -6.25 18.73 -7.38
CA ARG A 6 -5.01 18.80 -6.59
C ARG A 6 -5.22 19.27 -5.17
N ASP A 7 -6.04 20.30 -4.97
CA ASP A 7 -6.25 20.90 -3.64
C ASP A 7 -6.94 19.91 -2.70
N MET A 8 -7.90 19.15 -3.22
CA MET A 8 -8.60 18.11 -2.47
C MET A 8 -7.69 16.91 -2.17
N LEU A 9 -6.90 16.47 -3.16
CA LEU A 9 -5.94 15.38 -2.97
C LEU A 9 -4.84 15.76 -1.97
N ALA A 10 -4.37 17.01 -2.01
CA ALA A 10 -3.40 17.55 -1.07
C ALA A 10 -3.97 17.65 0.35
N ALA A 11 -5.22 18.09 0.50
CA ALA A 11 -5.89 18.13 1.80
C ALA A 11 -6.05 16.73 2.40
N ILE A 12 -6.49 15.75 1.62
CA ILE A 12 -6.60 14.34 2.07
C ILE A 12 -5.21 13.80 2.42
N ALA A 13 -4.20 14.06 1.59
CA ALA A 13 -2.84 13.58 1.84
C ALA A 13 -2.23 14.17 3.11
N GLY A 14 -2.45 15.48 3.34
CA GLY A 14 -2.03 16.17 4.55
C GLY A 14 -2.66 15.57 5.81
N VAL A 15 -3.98 15.38 5.80
CA VAL A 15 -4.70 14.93 6.99
C VAL A 15 -4.49 13.44 7.28
N PHE A 16 -4.48 12.60 6.24
CA PHE A 16 -4.53 11.14 6.41
C PHE A 16 -3.19 10.43 6.22
N PHE A 17 -2.18 11.06 5.61
CA PHE A 17 -0.85 10.45 5.46
C PHE A 17 0.24 11.25 6.16
N LEU A 18 0.28 12.57 5.96
CA LEU A 18 1.30 13.42 6.57
C LEU A 18 1.15 13.48 8.09
N LEU A 19 -0.03 13.85 8.60
CA LEU A 19 -0.24 13.97 10.05
C LEU A 19 0.05 12.66 10.80
N PRO A 20 -0.49 11.49 10.39
CA PRO A 20 -0.14 10.24 11.05
C PRO A 20 1.33 9.89 10.93
N GLY A 21 1.98 10.20 9.80
CA GLY A 21 3.43 10.04 9.62
C GLY A 21 4.26 10.90 10.58
N LEU A 22 3.86 12.15 10.82
CA LEU A 22 4.51 13.03 11.79
C LEU A 22 4.30 12.57 13.23
N VAL A 23 3.10 12.08 13.58
CA VAL A 23 2.86 11.48 14.89
C VAL A 23 3.71 10.23 15.06
N ALA A 24 3.80 9.39 14.02
CA ALA A 24 4.67 8.22 14.01
C ALA A 24 6.13 8.59 14.28
N ALA A 25 6.64 9.65 13.64
CA ALA A 25 8.00 10.16 13.84
C ALA A 25 8.34 10.54 15.29
N VAL A 26 7.34 11.00 16.05
CA VAL A 26 7.52 11.44 17.44
C VAL A 26 7.31 10.31 18.43
N VAL A 27 6.29 9.48 18.20
CA VAL A 27 5.82 8.49 19.18
C VAL A 27 6.47 7.12 18.98
N LEU A 28 6.86 6.75 17.75
CA LEU A 28 7.49 5.45 17.51
C LEU A 28 8.97 5.48 17.92
N PRO A 29 9.40 4.58 18.82
CA PRO A 29 10.81 4.44 19.13
C PRO A 29 11.55 3.86 17.92
N SER A 30 12.72 4.39 17.58
CA SER A 30 13.54 3.79 16.53
C SER A 30 14.18 2.49 17.04
N PRO A 31 14.15 1.38 16.29
CA PRO A 31 14.83 0.16 16.69
C PRO A 31 16.34 0.43 16.79
N GLN A 32 16.91 0.19 17.97
CA GLN A 32 18.34 0.37 18.22
C GLN A 32 19.09 -0.82 17.63
N LEU A 33 19.40 -0.74 16.34
CA LEU A 33 20.26 -1.70 15.66
C LEU A 33 21.69 -1.17 15.72
N SER A 34 22.53 -1.80 16.52
CA SER A 34 23.95 -1.46 16.63
C SER A 34 24.78 -2.30 15.67
N ASN A 35 25.83 -1.70 15.12
CA ASN A 35 26.82 -2.41 14.32
C ASN A 35 27.50 -3.49 15.20
N GLY A 36 27.50 -4.74 14.74
CA GLY A 36 28.07 -5.88 15.45
C GLY A 36 27.07 -6.78 16.20
N MET A 37 25.77 -6.51 16.09
CA MET A 37 24.75 -7.46 16.58
C MET A 37 24.73 -8.72 15.71
N ASP A 38 24.67 -9.89 16.35
CA ASP A 38 24.45 -11.16 15.68
C ASP A 38 23.01 -11.27 15.14
N GLN A 39 22.78 -12.14 14.15
CA GLN A 39 21.48 -12.30 13.48
C GLN A 39 20.32 -12.56 14.45
N GLN A 40 20.57 -13.32 15.53
CA GLN A 40 19.57 -13.57 16.58
C GLN A 40 19.27 -12.32 17.41
N GLN A 41 20.28 -11.52 17.74
CA GLN A 41 20.09 -10.29 18.50
C GLN A 41 19.30 -9.24 17.70
N ILE A 42 19.55 -9.17 16.39
CA ILE A 42 18.76 -8.35 15.46
C ILE A 42 17.31 -8.82 15.44
N ALA A 43 17.07 -10.14 15.30
CA ALA A 43 15.72 -10.70 15.28
C ALA A 43 14.95 -10.43 16.58
N ASP A 44 15.61 -10.56 17.74
CA ASP A 44 15.03 -10.27 19.05
C ASP A 44 14.71 -8.79 19.23
N ALA A 45 15.62 -7.90 18.81
CA ALA A 45 15.41 -6.46 18.88
C ALA A 45 14.19 -6.04 18.03
N ILE A 46 14.09 -6.57 16.82
CA ILE A 46 12.95 -6.35 15.92
C ILE A 46 11.66 -6.89 16.55
N THR A 47 11.69 -8.10 17.11
CA THR A 47 10.51 -8.73 17.71
C THR A 47 9.99 -7.93 18.90
N ARG A 48 10.87 -7.45 19.78
CA ARG A 48 10.50 -6.59 20.92
C ARG A 48 9.96 -5.24 20.47
N PHE A 49 10.56 -4.67 19.43
CA PHE A 49 10.07 -3.44 18.82
C PHE A 49 8.64 -3.62 18.31
N TYR A 50 8.35 -4.65 17.50
CA TYR A 50 6.99 -4.89 17.00
C TYR A 50 6.00 -5.28 18.10
N ALA A 51 6.42 -6.01 19.12
CA ALA A 51 5.55 -6.38 20.25
C ALA A 51 5.08 -5.15 21.05
N SER A 52 5.94 -4.13 21.17
CA SER A 52 5.63 -2.89 21.89
C SER A 52 4.98 -1.82 21.01
N ALA A 53 5.49 -1.62 19.79
CA ALA A 53 5.01 -0.61 18.86
C ALA A 53 3.80 -1.06 18.02
N GLY A 54 3.54 -2.36 17.91
CA GLY A 54 2.51 -2.94 17.04
C GLY A 54 1.12 -2.33 17.21
N PRO A 55 0.56 -2.24 18.44
CA PRO A 55 -0.75 -1.62 18.66
C PRO A 55 -0.79 -0.15 18.23
N LEU A 56 0.28 0.59 18.47
CA LEU A 56 0.39 2.00 18.09
C LEU A 56 0.51 2.15 16.56
N MET A 57 1.29 1.30 15.91
CA MET A 57 1.39 1.26 14.43
C MET A 57 0.03 0.93 13.81
N LEU A 58 -0.71 -0.01 14.39
CA LEU A 58 -2.06 -0.32 13.94
C LEU A 58 -2.97 0.91 14.06
N ALA A 59 -2.96 1.59 15.21
CA ALA A 59 -3.74 2.80 15.43
C ALA A 59 -3.38 3.92 14.42
N LEU A 60 -2.09 4.12 14.15
CA LEU A 60 -1.58 5.10 13.18
C LEU A 60 -1.90 4.73 11.73
N SER A 61 -2.05 3.44 11.43
CA SER A 61 -2.46 2.98 10.10
C SER A 61 -3.93 3.24 9.79
N LEU A 62 -4.82 3.30 10.79
CA LEU A 62 -6.26 3.44 10.54
C LEU A 62 -6.61 4.73 9.77
N PRO A 63 -6.12 5.92 10.17
CA PRO A 63 -6.32 7.14 9.37
C PRO A 63 -5.75 7.00 7.95
N MET A 64 -4.57 6.38 7.79
CA MET A 64 -3.98 6.15 6.47
C MET A 64 -4.89 5.27 5.60
N LEU A 65 -5.49 4.21 6.16
CA LEU A 65 -6.43 3.35 5.46
C LEU A 65 -7.70 4.11 5.05
N VAL A 66 -8.24 4.97 5.93
CA VAL A 66 -9.36 5.85 5.58
C VAL A 66 -8.98 6.78 4.43
N GLY A 67 -7.80 7.41 4.49
CA GLY A 67 -7.28 8.27 3.42
C GLY A 67 -7.19 7.54 2.09
N TYR A 68 -6.64 6.33 2.10
CA TYR A 68 -6.54 5.48 0.91
C TYR A 68 -7.91 5.19 0.29
N LEU A 69 -8.86 4.71 1.09
CA LEU A 69 -10.21 4.38 0.63
C LEU A 69 -10.97 5.62 0.16
N THR A 70 -10.75 6.77 0.81
CA THR A 70 -11.33 8.05 0.40
C THR A 70 -10.79 8.47 -0.96
N LEU A 71 -9.47 8.39 -1.17
CA LEU A 71 -8.85 8.67 -2.48
C LEU A 71 -9.42 7.78 -3.57
N LEU A 72 -9.54 6.47 -3.30
CA LEU A 72 -10.15 5.54 -4.24
C LEU A 72 -11.62 5.90 -4.52
N ALA A 73 -12.42 6.21 -3.51
CA ALA A 73 -13.83 6.58 -3.71
C ALA A 73 -13.97 7.82 -4.60
N VAL A 74 -13.12 8.82 -4.37
CA VAL A 74 -13.13 10.06 -5.16
C VAL A 74 -12.67 9.83 -6.60
N LEU A 75 -11.68 8.96 -6.80
CA LEU A 75 -11.07 8.73 -8.11
C LEU A 75 -11.84 7.72 -8.97
N LEU A 76 -12.56 6.77 -8.35
CA LEU A 76 -13.27 5.70 -9.06
C LEU A 76 -14.78 5.90 -9.13
N ASP A 77 -15.40 6.67 -8.23
CA ASP A 77 -16.85 6.84 -8.24
C ASP A 77 -17.29 7.81 -9.36
N ARG A 78 -18.22 7.35 -10.20
CA ARG A 78 -18.76 8.11 -11.34
C ARG A 78 -19.68 9.24 -10.87
N ASP A 79 -20.26 9.12 -9.69
CA ASP A 79 -21.21 10.08 -9.13
C ASP A 79 -20.53 11.33 -8.52
N ARG A 80 -19.19 11.40 -8.57
CA ARG A 80 -18.37 12.51 -8.04
C ARG A 80 -18.80 12.93 -6.62
N PRO A 81 -18.75 12.03 -5.64
CA PRO A 81 -19.21 12.31 -4.28
C PRO A 81 -18.43 13.47 -3.65
N SER A 82 -19.08 14.22 -2.77
CA SER A 82 -18.40 15.21 -1.94
C SER A 82 -17.38 14.55 -1.02
N VAL A 83 -16.35 15.29 -0.61
CA VAL A 83 -15.26 14.77 0.24
C VAL A 83 -15.80 14.14 1.53
N GLY A 84 -16.79 14.78 2.16
CA GLY A 84 -17.42 14.26 3.38
C GLY A 84 -18.18 12.95 3.15
N ALA A 85 -18.86 12.80 2.01
CA ALA A 85 -19.53 11.56 1.65
C ALA A 85 -18.52 10.42 1.39
N ALA A 86 -17.41 10.72 0.70
CA ALA A 86 -16.33 9.76 0.45
C ALA A 86 -15.66 9.29 1.75
N ILE A 87 -15.40 10.21 2.69
CA ILE A 87 -14.84 9.87 4.01
C ILE A 87 -15.84 8.99 4.80
N GLY A 88 -17.12 9.35 4.81
CA GLY A 88 -18.15 8.55 5.49
C GLY A 88 -18.26 7.12 4.93
N GLN A 89 -18.13 6.97 3.62
CA GLN A 89 -18.08 5.66 2.96
C GLN A 89 -16.79 4.90 3.33
N ALA A 90 -15.63 5.56 3.29
CA ALA A 90 -14.34 4.97 3.65
C ALA A 90 -14.33 4.43 5.09
N VAL A 91 -14.86 5.19 6.05
CA VAL A 91 -14.98 4.76 7.46
C VAL A 91 -15.89 3.54 7.61
N ARG A 92 -16.98 3.44 6.84
CA ARG A 92 -17.86 2.26 6.86
C ARG A 92 -17.21 1.02 6.23
N LEU A 93 -16.36 1.21 5.23
CA LEU A 93 -15.61 0.12 4.57
C LEU A 93 -14.40 -0.33 5.38
N LEU A 94 -13.86 0.54 6.25
CA LEU A 94 -12.65 0.30 7.03
C LEU A 94 -12.63 -1.07 7.74
N PRO A 95 -13.66 -1.51 8.50
CA PRO A 95 -13.58 -2.77 9.23
C PRO A 95 -13.45 -3.97 8.28
N SER A 96 -14.19 -3.95 7.17
CA SER A 96 -14.12 -4.99 6.15
C SER A 96 -12.77 -5.00 5.44
N TYR A 97 -12.24 -3.81 5.11
CA TYR A 97 -10.93 -3.69 4.47
C TYR A 97 -9.80 -4.14 5.40
N LEU A 98 -9.89 -3.83 6.70
CA LEU A 98 -8.94 -4.30 7.71
C LEU A 98 -8.94 -5.82 7.78
N VAL A 99 -10.11 -6.46 7.85
CA VAL A 99 -10.22 -7.92 7.85
C VAL A 99 -9.66 -8.51 6.55
N ALA A 100 -9.94 -7.89 5.40
CA ALA A 100 -9.39 -8.33 4.12
C ALA A 100 -7.86 -8.22 4.08
N GLN A 101 -7.28 -7.13 4.61
CA GLN A 101 -5.84 -6.95 4.72
C GLN A 101 -5.21 -7.98 5.66
N LEU A 102 -5.81 -8.24 6.83
CA LEU A 102 -5.29 -9.22 7.79
C LEU A 102 -5.33 -10.64 7.21
N LEU A 103 -6.43 -11.03 6.56
CA LEU A 103 -6.53 -12.32 5.88
C LEU A 103 -5.50 -12.44 4.75
N THR A 104 -5.34 -11.39 3.96
CA THR A 104 -4.37 -11.37 2.87
C THR A 104 -2.94 -11.45 3.40
N ALA A 105 -2.60 -10.68 4.44
CA ALA A 105 -1.31 -10.72 5.10
C ALA A 105 -1.00 -12.12 5.66
N LEU A 106 -1.98 -12.77 6.30
CA LEU A 106 -1.84 -14.13 6.82
C LEU A 106 -1.58 -15.15 5.69
N VAL A 107 -2.33 -15.06 4.59
CA VAL A 107 -2.13 -15.96 3.44
C VAL A 107 -0.75 -15.74 2.82
N LEU A 108 -0.34 -14.49 2.63
CA LEU A 108 0.97 -14.15 2.09
C LEU A 108 2.10 -14.57 3.01
N SER A 109 1.95 -14.42 4.33
CA SER A 109 2.99 -14.84 5.29
C SER A 109 3.19 -16.35 5.28
N VAL A 110 2.10 -17.13 5.27
CA VAL A 110 2.18 -18.59 5.18
C VAL A 110 2.81 -19.01 3.85
N LEU A 111 2.40 -18.37 2.75
CA LEU A 111 2.96 -18.64 1.43
C LEU A 111 4.46 -18.33 1.39
N TRP A 112 4.88 -17.18 1.92
CA TRP A 112 6.29 -16.78 1.92
C TRP A 112 7.15 -17.72 2.77
N VAL A 113 6.71 -18.09 3.98
CA VAL A 113 7.42 -19.07 4.83
C VAL A 113 7.53 -20.43 4.14
N THR A 114 6.47 -20.88 3.46
CA THR A 114 6.47 -22.16 2.73
C THR A 114 7.44 -22.13 1.55
N VAL A 115 7.42 -21.06 0.76
CA VAL A 115 8.34 -20.88 -0.38
C VAL A 115 9.78 -20.78 0.11
N LEU A 116 10.05 -19.96 1.12
CA LEU A 116 11.38 -19.80 1.68
C LEU A 116 11.90 -21.11 2.28
N GLY A 117 11.09 -21.83 3.05
CA GLY A 117 11.46 -23.11 3.64
C GLY A 117 11.76 -24.17 2.57
N GLY A 118 10.95 -24.23 1.52
CA GLY A 118 11.18 -25.13 0.39
C GLY A 118 12.47 -24.80 -0.38
N LEU A 119 12.73 -23.52 -0.64
CA LEU A 119 13.95 -23.09 -1.35
C LEU A 119 15.21 -23.25 -0.51
N ALA A 120 15.15 -22.96 0.79
CA ALA A 120 16.26 -23.10 1.72
C ALA A 120 16.69 -24.56 1.93
N ALA A 121 15.80 -25.53 1.68
CA ALA A 121 16.14 -26.95 1.73
C ALA A 121 17.03 -27.41 0.57
N ILE A 122 17.05 -26.67 -0.55
CA ILE A 122 17.69 -27.08 -1.81
C ILE A 122 18.85 -26.14 -2.17
N MET A 123 18.90 -24.93 -1.61
CA MET A 123 19.86 -23.88 -1.98
C MET A 123 20.38 -23.13 -0.74
N PRO A 124 21.55 -22.46 -0.83
CA PRO A 124 22.05 -21.63 0.26
C PRO A 124 21.05 -20.55 0.68
N GLN A 125 20.98 -20.25 1.98
CA GLN A 125 19.97 -19.36 2.57
C GLN A 125 19.89 -18.00 1.88
N THR A 126 21.03 -17.41 1.50
CA THR A 126 21.08 -16.12 0.80
C THR A 126 20.34 -16.16 -0.55
N PHE A 127 20.54 -17.22 -1.33
CA PHE A 127 19.85 -17.40 -2.62
C PHE A 127 18.38 -17.72 -2.43
N ALA A 128 18.04 -18.53 -1.43
CA ALA A 128 16.65 -18.86 -1.10
C ALA A 128 15.85 -17.61 -0.72
N VAL A 129 16.43 -16.71 0.09
CA VAL A 129 15.80 -15.43 0.45
C VAL A 129 15.56 -14.58 -0.79
N LEU A 130 16.57 -14.36 -1.62
CA LEU A 130 16.43 -13.54 -2.84
C LEU A 130 15.38 -14.10 -3.80
N LEU A 131 15.39 -15.41 -4.04
CA LEU A 131 14.43 -16.04 -4.94
C LEU A 131 13.02 -16.04 -4.35
N SER A 132 12.86 -16.20 -3.03
CA SER A 132 11.55 -16.09 -2.37
C SER A 132 10.93 -14.70 -2.54
N LEU A 133 11.74 -13.64 -2.52
CA LEU A 133 11.29 -12.27 -2.74
C LEU A 133 10.78 -12.09 -4.18
N ILE A 134 11.51 -12.63 -5.17
CA ILE A 134 11.11 -12.59 -6.58
C ILE A 134 9.78 -13.34 -6.78
N VAL A 135 9.63 -14.53 -6.20
CA VAL A 135 8.40 -15.31 -6.26
C VAL A 135 7.23 -14.56 -5.62
N MET A 136 7.47 -13.78 -4.56
CA MET A 136 6.44 -12.97 -3.91
C MET A 136 5.95 -11.76 -4.70
N ILE A 137 6.69 -11.32 -5.72
CA ILE A 137 6.21 -10.24 -6.60
C ILE A 137 4.88 -10.64 -7.26
N TYR A 138 4.75 -11.91 -7.66
CA TYR A 138 3.54 -12.40 -8.33
C TYR A 138 2.26 -12.21 -7.49
N PRO A 139 2.13 -12.77 -6.26
CA PRO A 139 0.93 -12.56 -5.46
C PRO A 139 0.75 -11.10 -5.00
N LEU A 140 1.84 -10.36 -4.74
CA LEU A 140 1.77 -8.95 -4.33
C LEU A 140 1.08 -8.07 -5.38
N THR A 141 1.41 -8.25 -6.66
CA THR A 141 0.75 -7.48 -7.75
C THR A 141 -0.75 -7.72 -7.83
N ARG A 142 -1.23 -8.90 -7.42
CA ARG A 142 -2.66 -9.24 -7.47
C ARG A 142 -3.47 -8.63 -6.34
N VAL A 143 -2.83 -8.40 -5.20
CA VAL A 143 -3.47 -7.85 -4.01
C VAL A 143 -3.75 -6.35 -4.15
N VAL A 144 -3.00 -5.64 -5.01
CA VAL A 144 -3.16 -4.19 -5.25
C VAL A 144 -4.59 -3.81 -5.65
N LEU A 145 -5.30 -4.69 -6.36
CA LEU A 145 -6.65 -4.41 -6.88
C LEU A 145 -7.79 -4.69 -5.89
N ILE A 146 -7.51 -5.28 -4.72
CA ILE A 146 -8.53 -5.55 -3.69
C ILE A 146 -9.15 -4.25 -3.18
N GLY A 147 -8.34 -3.21 -2.94
CA GLY A 147 -8.82 -1.91 -2.47
C GLY A 147 -9.80 -1.22 -3.45
N PRO A 148 -9.39 -0.99 -4.71
CA PRO A 148 -10.26 -0.45 -5.75
C PRO A 148 -11.57 -1.24 -5.92
N GLU A 149 -11.52 -2.56 -5.85
CA GLU A 149 -12.71 -3.40 -6.01
C GLU A 149 -13.72 -3.26 -4.86
N MET A 150 -13.25 -3.17 -3.62
CA MET A 150 -14.11 -2.95 -2.47
C MET A 150 -14.85 -1.61 -2.54
N VAL A 151 -14.17 -0.59 -3.03
CA VAL A 151 -14.73 0.76 -3.16
C VAL A 151 -15.77 0.81 -4.27
N VAL A 152 -15.46 0.27 -5.46
CA VAL A 152 -16.35 0.31 -6.62
C VAL A 152 -17.58 -0.58 -6.44
N GLN A 153 -17.40 -1.80 -5.95
CA GLN A 153 -18.51 -2.73 -5.75
C GLN A 153 -19.21 -2.54 -4.40
N ARG A 154 -18.77 -1.60 -3.56
CA ARG A 154 -19.27 -1.34 -2.19
C ARG A 154 -19.41 -2.64 -1.38
N LEU A 155 -18.42 -3.51 -1.50
CA LEU A 155 -18.45 -4.82 -0.85
C LEU A 155 -18.07 -4.69 0.62
N TYR A 156 -19.02 -4.98 1.50
CA TYR A 156 -18.79 -5.09 2.94
C TYR A 156 -18.32 -6.48 3.39
N ASN A 157 -18.32 -7.47 2.48
CA ASN A 157 -17.83 -8.81 2.76
C ASN A 157 -16.36 -8.97 2.30
N PRO A 158 -15.41 -9.20 3.23
CA PRO A 158 -13.98 -9.23 2.92
C PRO A 158 -13.58 -10.40 2.03
N ILE A 159 -14.24 -11.56 2.16
CA ILE A 159 -13.92 -12.76 1.36
C ILE A 159 -14.31 -12.52 -0.10
N ARG A 160 -15.49 -11.93 -0.33
CA ARG A 160 -15.96 -11.62 -1.69
C ARG A 160 -15.04 -10.59 -2.36
N ALA A 161 -14.53 -9.62 -1.60
CA ALA A 161 -13.57 -8.65 -2.10
C ALA A 161 -12.24 -9.29 -2.53
N ILE A 162 -11.69 -10.19 -1.71
CA ILE A 162 -10.44 -10.90 -2.00
C ILE A 162 -10.61 -11.78 -3.25
N VAL A 163 -11.67 -12.60 -3.30
CA VAL A 163 -11.94 -13.51 -4.43
C VAL A 163 -12.22 -12.71 -5.70
N GLY A 164 -12.98 -11.63 -5.61
CA GLY A 164 -13.21 -10.69 -6.69
C GLY A 164 -11.89 -10.15 -7.27
N GLY A 165 -11.03 -9.60 -6.41
CA GLY A 165 -9.74 -9.01 -6.82
C GLY A 165 -8.80 -10.01 -7.47
N LEU A 166 -8.78 -11.24 -6.95
CA LEU A 166 -8.00 -12.35 -7.50
C LEU A 166 -8.56 -12.87 -8.83
N SER A 167 -9.89 -12.89 -9.00
CA SER A 167 -10.52 -13.33 -10.25
C SER A 167 -10.28 -12.33 -11.38
N ARG A 168 -10.33 -11.03 -11.10
CA ARG A 168 -10.11 -9.98 -12.10
C ARG A 168 -8.65 -9.86 -12.54
N THR A 169 -7.72 -10.34 -11.72
CA THR A 169 -6.29 -10.45 -12.07
C THR A 169 -5.90 -11.77 -12.75
N ARG A 170 -6.84 -12.70 -12.99
CA ARG A 170 -6.62 -13.91 -13.81
C ARG A 170 -6.65 -13.57 -15.31
N GLY A 171 -5.54 -13.02 -15.82
CA GLY A 171 -5.31 -12.86 -17.26
C GLY A 171 -4.43 -11.67 -17.66
N GLN A 172 -4.31 -10.66 -16.80
CA GLN A 172 -3.60 -9.40 -17.11
C GLN A 172 -2.45 -9.09 -16.14
N PHE A 173 -1.82 -10.11 -15.54
CA PHE A 173 -0.63 -9.94 -14.69
C PHE A 173 0.44 -9.07 -15.36
N LEU A 174 0.68 -9.29 -16.66
CA LEU A 174 1.65 -8.51 -17.41
C LEU A 174 1.22 -7.04 -17.57
N GLY A 175 -0.07 -6.77 -17.73
CA GLY A 175 -0.60 -5.39 -17.83
C GLY A 175 -0.49 -4.64 -16.51
N VAL A 176 -0.84 -5.28 -15.39
CA VAL A 176 -0.64 -4.71 -14.05
C VAL A 176 0.85 -4.48 -13.79
N LEU A 177 1.70 -5.46 -14.07
CA LEU A 177 3.14 -5.36 -13.83
C LEU A 177 3.80 -4.29 -14.72
N LEU A 178 3.41 -4.18 -15.99
CA LEU A 178 4.00 -3.21 -16.91
C LEU A 178 3.54 -1.77 -16.62
N TYR A 179 2.35 -1.59 -16.06
CA TYR A 179 1.84 -0.27 -15.67
C TYR A 179 2.32 0.13 -14.26
N PHE A 180 2.28 -0.81 -13.31
CA PHE A 180 2.61 -0.57 -11.91
C PHE A 180 4.11 -0.65 -11.63
N GLY A 181 4.84 -1.55 -12.31
CA GLY A 181 6.27 -1.79 -12.13
C GLY A 181 7.13 -0.55 -12.35
N PRO A 182 7.07 0.13 -13.52
CA PRO A 182 7.84 1.34 -13.77
C PRO A 182 7.50 2.47 -12.81
N ALA A 183 6.22 2.62 -12.44
CA ALA A 183 5.79 3.67 -11.51
C ALA A 183 6.29 3.40 -10.08
N LEU A 184 6.24 2.15 -9.63
CA LEU A 184 6.82 1.73 -8.35
C LEU A 184 8.33 1.90 -8.35
N THR A 185 9.01 1.47 -9.41
CA THR A 185 10.47 1.63 -9.56
C THR A 185 10.86 3.10 -9.53
N LEU A 186 10.17 3.95 -10.30
CA LEU A 186 10.40 5.39 -10.28
C LEU A 186 10.19 5.97 -8.89
N PHE A 187 9.12 5.58 -8.21
CA PHE A 187 8.85 6.02 -6.84
C PHE A 187 9.97 5.61 -5.88
N VAL A 188 10.39 4.34 -5.90
CA VAL A 188 11.48 3.84 -5.04
C VAL A 188 12.79 4.57 -5.31
N VAL A 189 13.12 4.79 -6.59
CA VAL A 189 14.33 5.52 -6.98
C VAL A 189 14.27 6.98 -6.51
N VAL A 190 13.18 7.69 -6.77
CA VAL A 190 13.00 9.09 -6.35
C VAL A 190 13.01 9.22 -4.83
N TYR A 191 12.26 8.36 -4.13
CA TYR A 191 12.23 8.30 -2.68
C TYR A 191 13.64 8.05 -2.11
N GLY A 192 14.34 7.05 -2.64
CA GLY A 192 15.71 6.72 -2.23
C GLY A 192 16.66 7.89 -2.43
N LEU A 193 16.62 8.55 -3.59
CA LEU A 193 17.46 9.71 -3.89
C LEU A 193 17.17 10.89 -2.96
N VAL A 194 15.90 11.19 -2.70
CA VAL A 194 15.50 12.25 -1.76
C VAL A 194 16.01 11.92 -0.36
N MET A 195 15.83 10.69 0.12
CA MET A 195 16.28 10.29 1.45
C MET A 195 17.80 10.28 1.59
N ILE A 196 18.53 9.87 0.55
CA ILE A 196 19.99 9.98 0.51
C ILE A 196 20.40 11.45 0.60
N PHE A 197 19.81 12.32 -0.21
CA PHE A 197 20.11 13.76 -0.20
C PHE A 197 19.83 14.39 1.16
N VAL A 198 18.65 14.11 1.74
CA VAL A 198 18.25 14.56 3.07
C VAL A 198 19.22 14.06 4.14
N GLY A 199 19.60 12.78 4.09
CA GLY A 199 20.57 12.19 5.01
C GLY A 199 21.93 12.91 4.95
N VAL A 200 22.46 13.10 3.75
CA VAL A 200 23.75 13.80 3.54
C VAL A 200 23.68 15.25 4.05
N VAL A 201 22.65 15.99 3.67
CA VAL A 201 22.49 17.40 4.07
C VAL A 201 22.34 17.51 5.59
N LEU A 202 21.46 16.71 6.20
CA LEU A 202 21.16 16.81 7.63
C LEU A 202 22.31 16.36 8.53
N VAL A 203 23.09 15.35 8.13
CA VAL A 203 24.32 14.94 8.85
C VAL A 203 25.32 16.09 8.93
N ASN A 204 25.36 16.97 7.93
CA ASN A 204 26.28 18.11 7.89
C ASN A 204 25.74 19.37 8.61
N LEU A 205 24.42 19.49 8.79
CA LEU A 205 23.77 20.68 9.36
C LEU A 205 23.35 20.54 10.83
N SER A 206 23.04 19.33 11.27
CA SER A 206 22.46 19.08 12.60
C SER A 206 22.91 17.73 13.13
N GLN A 207 23.07 17.61 14.46
CA GLN A 207 23.35 16.35 15.12
C GLN A 207 22.28 16.06 16.18
N GLY A 208 21.99 14.78 16.40
CA GLY A 208 21.11 14.31 17.46
C GLY A 208 19.62 14.32 17.09
N GLU A 209 18.76 14.63 18.07
CA GLU A 209 17.32 14.42 17.94
C GLU A 209 16.64 15.33 16.91
N ALA A 210 17.13 16.57 16.75
CA ALA A 210 16.64 17.48 15.72
C ALA A 210 16.85 16.92 14.31
N GLN A 211 18.00 16.29 14.06
CA GLN A 211 18.31 15.63 12.79
C GLN A 211 17.30 14.52 12.49
N ARG A 212 17.03 13.66 13.49
CA ARG A 212 16.04 12.59 13.40
C ARG A 212 14.66 13.14 13.07
N MET A 213 14.17 14.10 13.84
CA MET A 213 12.83 14.67 13.66
C MET A 213 12.65 15.31 12.28
N ILE A 214 13.65 16.06 11.80
CA ILE A 214 13.58 16.68 10.46
C ILE A 214 13.61 15.60 9.37
N SER A 215 14.45 14.57 9.50
CA SER A 215 14.51 13.48 8.53
C SER A 215 13.19 12.71 8.43
N GLU A 216 12.57 12.42 9.57
CA GLU A 216 11.29 11.70 9.64
C GLU A 216 10.13 12.58 9.14
N ALA A 217 10.18 13.90 9.40
CA ALA A 217 9.21 14.83 8.85
C ALA A 217 9.27 14.90 7.32
N ILE A 218 10.48 14.93 6.75
CA ILE A 218 10.67 14.90 5.30
C ILE A 218 10.22 13.54 4.75
N ALA A 219 10.57 12.43 5.41
CA ALA A 219 10.11 11.10 5.03
C ALA A 219 8.58 11.01 5.00
N ALA A 220 7.90 11.57 6.00
CA ALA A 220 6.43 11.63 6.06
C ALA A 220 5.83 12.42 4.89
N VAL A 221 6.44 13.55 4.51
CA VAL A 221 6.00 14.34 3.34
C VAL A 221 6.15 13.53 2.06
N VAL A 222 7.33 12.95 1.82
CA VAL A 222 7.60 12.17 0.60
C VAL A 222 6.69 10.94 0.55
N PHE A 223 6.48 10.28 1.70
CA PHE A 223 5.55 9.17 1.84
C PHE A 223 4.12 9.57 1.49
N ALA A 224 3.61 10.69 2.03
CA ALA A 224 2.27 11.18 1.75
C ALA A 224 2.04 11.46 0.26
N VAL A 225 3.03 12.10 -0.38
CA VAL A 225 3.00 12.35 -1.83
C VAL A 225 3.00 11.02 -2.60
N GLY A 226 3.95 10.13 -2.28
CA GLY A 226 4.08 8.82 -2.88
C GLY A 226 2.82 7.97 -2.81
N TYR A 227 2.23 7.92 -1.62
CA TYR A 227 1.05 7.12 -1.35
C TYR A 227 -0.19 7.67 -2.08
N THR A 228 -0.28 8.99 -2.25
CA THR A 228 -1.32 9.64 -3.07
C THR A 228 -1.17 9.25 -4.55
N TYR A 229 0.05 9.27 -5.08
CA TYR A 229 0.32 8.80 -6.45
C TYR A 229 0.03 7.31 -6.60
N PHE A 230 0.40 6.49 -5.61
CA PHE A 230 0.09 5.06 -5.59
C PHE A 230 -1.42 4.82 -5.69
N ALA A 231 -2.24 5.52 -4.89
CA ALA A 231 -3.70 5.41 -4.96
C ALA A 231 -4.24 5.84 -6.33
N ALA A 232 -3.68 6.88 -6.93
CA ALA A 232 -4.06 7.33 -8.27
C ALA A 232 -3.69 6.32 -9.37
N ILE A 233 -2.53 5.69 -9.28
CA ILE A 233 -2.09 4.64 -10.21
C ILE A 233 -2.94 3.38 -10.03
N ALA A 234 -3.27 3.00 -8.79
CA ALA A 234 -4.16 1.87 -8.52
C ALA A 234 -5.56 2.11 -9.10
N ALA A 235 -6.07 3.33 -8.98
CA ALA A 235 -7.33 3.75 -9.58
C ALA A 235 -7.30 3.70 -11.11
N SER A 236 -6.23 4.23 -11.73
CA SER A 236 -6.11 4.24 -13.19
C SER A 236 -5.91 2.84 -13.76
N ALA A 237 -5.14 1.99 -13.07
CA ALA A 237 -4.99 0.58 -13.43
C ALA A 237 -6.36 -0.12 -13.36
N TYR A 238 -7.15 0.09 -12.30
CA TYR A 238 -8.49 -0.48 -12.20
C TYR A 238 -9.42 -0.04 -13.34
N GLN A 239 -9.38 1.23 -13.74
CA GLN A 239 -10.19 1.74 -14.86
C GLN A 239 -9.74 1.20 -16.23
N GLN A 240 -8.43 1.08 -16.45
CA GLN A 240 -7.87 0.53 -17.68
C GLN A 240 -8.13 -0.98 -17.81
N LEU A 241 -8.17 -1.69 -16.69
CA LEU A 241 -8.56 -3.10 -16.59
C LEU A 241 -10.09 -3.28 -16.51
N GLY A 242 -10.86 -2.31 -17.02
CA GLY A 242 -12.32 -2.39 -17.13
C GLY A 242 -12.79 -3.73 -17.72
N PRO A 243 -14.05 -4.13 -17.43
CA PRO A 243 -14.51 -5.51 -17.57
C PRO A 243 -14.10 -6.09 -18.92
N VAL A 244 -13.29 -7.15 -18.89
CA VAL A 244 -12.99 -7.97 -20.07
C VAL A 244 -14.29 -8.69 -20.44
N ASN A 245 -15.15 -7.98 -21.17
CA ASN A 245 -16.22 -8.52 -21.98
C ASN A 245 -16.29 -7.63 -23.21
N GLY A 246 -15.43 -7.91 -24.20
CA GLY A 246 -15.75 -7.67 -25.61
C GLY A 246 -16.88 -8.59 -26.07
N THR A 247 -17.98 -8.65 -25.32
CA THR A 247 -19.21 -9.40 -25.56
C THR A 247 -20.41 -8.63 -24.98
N GLY A 248 -20.36 -7.30 -25.06
CA GLY A 248 -21.45 -6.39 -24.69
C GLY A 248 -22.38 -5.98 -25.85
N ASP A 249 -22.11 -6.41 -27.08
CA ASP A 249 -22.90 -6.07 -28.28
C ASP A 249 -23.63 -7.28 -28.89
N ALA A 250 -24.02 -8.26 -28.08
CA ALA A 250 -24.75 -9.42 -28.59
C ALA A 250 -25.84 -9.94 -27.65
N PHE A 251 -26.60 -9.06 -26.99
CA PHE A 251 -27.96 -9.39 -26.53
C PHE A 251 -28.77 -8.09 -26.41
N SER A 252 -29.24 -7.60 -27.55
CA SER A 252 -30.49 -6.85 -27.59
C SER A 252 -31.61 -7.89 -27.71
N PRO A 253 -32.35 -8.22 -26.63
CA PRO A 253 -33.64 -8.85 -26.80
C PRO A 253 -34.55 -7.80 -27.44
N SER A 254 -34.81 -7.96 -28.72
CA SER A 254 -35.94 -7.32 -29.39
C SER A 254 -37.18 -7.49 -28.51
N SER A 255 -37.66 -6.38 -27.94
CA SER A 255 -38.93 -6.30 -27.25
C SER A 255 -40.06 -6.65 -28.22
N PRO A 256 -40.97 -7.58 -27.87
CA PRO A 256 -42.19 -7.78 -28.62
C PRO A 256 -43.25 -6.79 -28.13
N SER A 257 -43.65 -5.87 -29.00
CA SER A 257 -45.01 -5.31 -29.10
C SER A 257 -45.09 -4.41 -30.31
#